data_AF-A0A1S3KAQ8-F1
#
_entry.id   AF-A0A1S3KAQ8-F1
#
_cell.length_a   1.000
_cell.length_b   1.000
_cell.length_c   1.000
_cell.angle_alpha   90.00
_cell.angle_beta   90.00
_cell.angle_gamma   90.00
#
_symmetry.space_group_name_H-M   'P 1'
#
loop_
_entity.id
_entity.type
_entity.pdbx_description
1 polymer ?
#
loop_
_entity_poly.entity_id
_entity_poly.type
_entity_poly.pdbx_seq_one_letter_code
_entity_poly.pdbx_strand_id
1 'polypeptide(L)'
;MTVLLAFGIAIVALPPAAAEVINTCQALPSPTHMDVKQVSSNYDVTTVLATTEARSNIECIIMCKISPDCISVFYNSQTGICSLLDEIQYSPALGNAVSMAGGMLTNVVPRATDLDLESNLTVCNGSPCLVSGRCREDCDLNEPFCLGESTDCDETPMFNIQQWSGTSVHAHDTGVVVSTTYTKTKDASGLYLLWSGTLRAAYNCAGCCASWTFTIDGAECSNPSPIDYAEYHASRKDYHHHVEFFGICYGISTGTRTIALKYKDCDGTVRDSYVGWQARWRFIMAEVAETTGSATCESQTAFNIQQFAALSHTYTTNENIHSTSHYVKRAADTALRVRWSGNLYGEGNQKCSRWYFKFNGVECSNPGSLEWVFYVNGGHVPQVKRGFAFNGICEGIGSGAIVITLHVGNCTSSGYPPYDAETGWKTTTHLIVEETRLGQDISAVLAANGTTIRLPFYNRVQGYWYDIFSDADSGTIQSITYNKKSSTSGIHVIWSVNVRIAGNAKCARWSVTFNGAQCSNPGSIEHVMYLNDVQNAAASYWHLPGIVDGICLGVGRGDVTIALLVGTCPSHHGSNAFTGWRSGTFLMVEEVFLGV
;
A
#
# COMPACT_ATOMS: atom_id res chain seq x y z
N MET A 1 -7.18 8.98 42.30
CA MET A 1 -7.06 10.39 41.84
C MET A 1 -6.44 10.33 40.46
N THR A 2 -7.25 10.74 39.49
CA THR A 2 -7.17 10.46 38.06
C THR A 2 -6.12 11.34 37.39
N VAL A 3 -5.23 10.75 36.59
CA VAL A 3 -4.51 11.46 35.52
C VAL A 3 -4.55 10.58 34.28
N LEU A 4 -5.59 10.79 33.45
CA LEU A 4 -5.58 10.36 32.06
C LEU A 4 -4.60 11.30 31.34
N LEU A 5 -3.41 10.82 31.02
CA LEU A 5 -2.50 11.50 30.09
C LEU A 5 -2.98 11.19 28.67
N ALA A 6 -3.41 12.24 27.97
CA ALA A 6 -3.79 12.19 26.57
C ALA A 6 -2.56 11.80 25.72
N PHE A 7 -2.64 10.65 25.06
CA PHE A 7 -1.65 10.23 24.07
C PHE A 7 -1.93 10.94 22.75
N GLY A 8 -0.92 11.64 22.22
CA GLY A 8 -0.99 12.26 20.89
C GLY A 8 -0.95 11.18 19.80
N ILE A 9 -2.12 10.66 19.42
CA ILE A 9 -2.28 9.93 18.15
C ILE A 9 -2.29 11.00 17.06
N ALA A 10 -1.29 10.98 16.17
CA ALA A 10 -1.36 11.76 14.94
C ALA A 10 -2.30 10.99 13.99
N ILE A 11 -3.57 11.39 13.98
CA ILE A 11 -4.59 10.83 13.10
C ILE A 11 -4.48 11.57 11.76
N VAL A 12 -3.96 10.91 10.73
CA VAL A 12 -4.23 11.30 9.34
C VAL A 12 -5.42 10.44 8.90
N ALA A 13 -6.62 10.84 9.33
CA ALA A 13 -7.85 10.29 8.80
C ALA A 13 -8.45 11.37 7.90
N LEU A 14 -8.29 11.18 6.60
CA LEU A 14 -9.13 11.88 5.63
C LEU A 14 -10.49 11.17 5.59
N PRO A 15 -11.60 11.89 5.42
CA PRO A 15 -12.90 11.25 5.24
C PRO A 15 -12.83 10.28 4.04
N PRO A 16 -13.49 9.12 4.11
CA PRO A 16 -13.52 8.18 3.00
C PRO A 16 -14.21 8.86 1.82
N ALA A 17 -13.44 9.26 0.81
CA ALA A 17 -13.99 9.48 -0.51
C ALA A 17 -14.00 8.12 -1.19
N ALA A 18 -15.16 7.67 -1.65
CA ALA A 18 -15.17 6.64 -2.67
C ALA A 18 -14.42 7.23 -3.88
N ALA A 19 -13.29 6.65 -4.27
CA ALA A 19 -12.52 7.01 -5.47
C ALA A 19 -12.29 8.52 -5.64
N GLU A 20 -11.10 9.04 -5.32
CA GLU A 20 -10.78 10.45 -5.60
C GLU A 20 -10.98 10.76 -7.10
N VAL A 21 -12.01 11.56 -7.38
CA VAL A 21 -12.32 12.06 -8.71
C VAL A 21 -11.40 13.23 -9.02
N ILE A 22 -10.64 13.10 -10.11
CA ILE A 22 -9.69 14.12 -10.55
C ILE A 22 -10.38 15.10 -11.51
N ASN A 23 -10.32 16.39 -11.20
CA ASN A 23 -10.75 17.44 -12.12
C ASN A 23 -9.68 17.65 -13.19
N THR A 24 -9.92 17.18 -14.41
CA THR A 24 -8.93 17.29 -15.49
C THR A 24 -9.00 18.64 -16.19
N CYS A 25 -7.85 19.24 -16.46
CA CYS A 25 -7.78 20.45 -17.27
C CYS A 25 -8.12 20.17 -18.72
N GLN A 26 -9.18 20.80 -19.20
CA GLN A 26 -9.37 21.02 -20.62
C GLN A 26 -8.58 22.28 -20.98
N ALA A 27 -7.63 22.16 -21.92
CA ALA A 27 -7.37 23.32 -22.77
C ALA A 27 -8.62 23.48 -23.63
N LEU A 28 -9.57 24.27 -23.13
CA LEU A 28 -10.59 24.84 -23.98
C LEU A 28 -9.83 25.63 -25.06
N PRO A 29 -10.00 25.37 -26.37
CA PRO A 29 -9.86 26.46 -27.31
C PRO A 29 -10.91 27.46 -26.88
N SER A 30 -10.49 28.51 -26.16
CA SER A 30 -11.33 29.55 -25.60
C SER A 30 -12.65 29.70 -26.38
N PRO A 31 -13.80 29.40 -25.76
CA PRO A 31 -15.04 30.02 -26.11
C PRO A 31 -15.41 30.87 -24.90
N THR A 32 -14.88 32.08 -24.82
CA THR A 32 -15.57 33.14 -24.07
C THR A 32 -16.95 33.48 -24.67
N HIS A 33 -17.44 32.70 -25.64
CA HIS A 33 -18.71 32.90 -26.32
C HIS A 33 -19.50 31.60 -26.37
N MET A 34 -20.72 31.63 -25.83
CA MET A 34 -21.79 30.73 -26.24
C MET A 34 -21.83 30.69 -27.77
N ASP A 35 -21.84 29.50 -28.40
CA ASP A 35 -22.02 29.39 -29.85
C ASP A 35 -23.48 29.66 -30.17
N VAL A 36 -23.81 30.95 -30.27
CA VAL A 36 -25.14 31.46 -30.60
C VAL A 36 -25.20 31.67 -32.10
N LYS A 37 -26.00 30.83 -32.78
CA LYS A 37 -26.23 30.94 -34.22
C LYS A 37 -27.64 31.45 -34.49
N GLN A 38 -27.74 32.45 -35.37
CA GLN A 38 -29.03 32.84 -35.92
C GLN A 38 -29.46 31.82 -36.96
N VAL A 39 -30.70 31.36 -36.82
CA VAL A 39 -31.35 30.43 -37.74
C VAL A 39 -32.72 30.98 -38.15
N SER A 40 -33.37 30.35 -39.13
CA SER A 40 -34.74 30.71 -39.49
C SER A 40 -35.70 30.39 -38.34
N SER A 41 -36.82 31.11 -38.24
CA SER A 41 -37.86 30.79 -37.25
C SER A 41 -38.52 29.42 -37.47
N ASN A 42 -38.34 28.84 -38.66
CA ASN A 42 -38.82 27.51 -39.03
C ASN A 42 -37.69 26.46 -38.97
N TYR A 43 -36.64 26.70 -38.18
CA TYR A 43 -35.58 25.72 -37.98
C TYR A 43 -36.17 24.45 -37.34
N ASP A 44 -36.09 23.34 -38.06
CA ASP A 44 -36.53 22.05 -37.56
C ASP A 44 -35.54 21.55 -36.50
N VAL A 45 -35.95 21.64 -35.25
CA VAL A 45 -35.20 21.06 -34.12
C VAL A 45 -35.49 19.57 -34.02
N THR A 46 -34.45 18.77 -33.85
CA THR A 46 -34.56 17.35 -33.51
C THR A 46 -34.66 17.18 -32.00
N THR A 47 -35.40 16.16 -31.57
CA THR A 47 -35.37 15.63 -30.20
C THR A 47 -35.60 16.69 -29.10
N VAL A 48 -36.84 17.19 -29.04
CA VAL A 48 -37.24 18.23 -28.07
C VAL A 48 -37.55 17.58 -26.72
N LEU A 49 -36.73 17.88 -25.71
CA LEU A 49 -36.96 17.48 -24.32
C LEU A 49 -38.19 18.16 -23.73
N ALA A 50 -38.28 19.47 -23.91
CA ALA A 50 -39.35 20.30 -23.38
C ALA A 50 -39.46 21.61 -24.16
N THR A 51 -40.66 22.20 -24.16
CA THR A 51 -40.91 23.54 -24.68
C THR A 51 -41.48 24.42 -23.58
N THR A 52 -40.98 25.65 -23.45
CA THR A 52 -41.48 26.65 -22.52
C THR A 52 -41.51 28.03 -23.15
N GLU A 53 -42.27 28.96 -22.59
CA GLU A 53 -42.19 30.37 -22.97
C GLU A 53 -40.92 31.01 -22.41
N ALA A 54 -40.28 31.86 -23.20
CA ALA A 54 -39.13 32.66 -22.79
C ALA A 54 -39.18 34.06 -23.44
N ARG A 55 -38.73 35.07 -22.73
CA ARG A 55 -38.68 36.46 -23.23
C ARG A 55 -37.42 36.73 -24.04
N SER A 56 -36.44 35.84 -23.97
CA SER A 56 -35.18 35.97 -24.70
C SER A 56 -34.46 34.63 -24.83
N ASN A 57 -33.51 34.58 -25.75
CA ASN A 57 -32.57 33.47 -25.88
C ASN A 57 -31.79 33.24 -24.57
N ILE A 58 -31.45 34.29 -23.82
CA ILE A 58 -30.73 34.18 -22.54
C ILE A 58 -31.59 33.46 -21.49
N GLU A 59 -32.87 33.79 -21.40
CA GLU A 59 -33.79 33.11 -20.48
C GLU A 59 -33.95 31.63 -20.87
N CYS A 60 -34.03 31.36 -22.17
CA CYS A 60 -34.05 29.99 -22.70
C CYS A 60 -32.78 29.19 -22.32
N ILE A 61 -31.59 29.81 -22.42
CA ILE A 61 -30.31 29.23 -21.99
C ILE A 61 -30.28 28.95 -20.48
N ILE A 62 -30.81 29.86 -19.65
CA ILE A 62 -30.89 29.67 -18.19
C ILE A 62 -31.78 28.47 -17.86
N MET A 63 -32.92 28.31 -18.56
CA MET A 63 -33.83 27.17 -18.37
C MET A 63 -33.16 25.85 -18.77
N CYS A 64 -32.30 25.84 -19.78
CA CYS A 64 -31.50 24.66 -20.14
C CYS A 64 -30.50 24.28 -19.04
N LYS A 65 -29.80 25.28 -18.46
CA LYS A 65 -28.80 25.03 -17.41
C LYS A 65 -29.36 24.40 -16.12
N ILE A 66 -30.66 24.55 -15.86
CA ILE A 66 -31.34 23.95 -14.71
C ILE A 66 -32.03 22.62 -15.06
N SER A 67 -31.98 22.19 -16.32
CA SER A 67 -32.54 20.93 -16.80
C SER A 67 -31.39 19.93 -17.00
N PRO A 68 -31.39 18.78 -16.30
CA PRO A 68 -30.22 17.87 -16.25
C PRO A 68 -29.85 17.24 -17.59
N ASP A 69 -30.80 17.11 -18.51
CA ASP A 69 -30.59 16.45 -19.81
C ASP A 69 -30.46 17.45 -20.97
N CYS A 70 -30.61 18.75 -20.71
CA CYS A 70 -30.58 19.78 -21.75
C CYS A 70 -29.15 20.18 -22.11
N ILE A 71 -28.80 20.08 -23.39
CA ILE A 71 -27.46 20.40 -23.89
C ILE A 71 -27.44 21.46 -25.00
N SER A 72 -28.60 21.78 -25.59
CA SER A 72 -28.76 22.93 -26.48
C SER A 72 -30.17 23.51 -26.41
N VAL A 73 -30.34 24.73 -26.91
CA VAL A 73 -31.64 25.39 -26.98
C VAL A 73 -31.89 26.02 -28.33
N PHE A 74 -33.16 26.08 -28.70
CA PHE A 74 -33.66 26.89 -29.79
C PHE A 74 -34.71 27.87 -29.27
N TYR A 75 -34.44 29.17 -29.43
CA TYR A 75 -35.36 30.23 -29.09
C TYR A 75 -35.98 30.84 -30.35
N ASN A 76 -37.29 30.66 -30.55
CA ASN A 76 -38.01 31.30 -31.63
C ASN A 76 -38.42 32.71 -31.23
N SER A 77 -37.83 33.72 -31.87
CA SER A 77 -38.06 35.13 -31.52
C SER A 77 -39.40 35.68 -32.00
N GLN A 78 -40.13 34.95 -32.87
CA GLN A 78 -41.47 35.35 -33.33
C GLN A 78 -42.56 34.87 -32.36
N THR A 79 -42.41 33.66 -31.81
CA THR A 79 -43.41 33.06 -30.92
C THR A 79 -43.06 33.19 -29.44
N GLY A 80 -41.80 33.50 -29.11
CA GLY A 80 -41.31 33.49 -27.73
C GLY A 80 -41.15 32.08 -27.15
N ILE A 81 -41.20 31.04 -27.98
CA ILE A 81 -41.08 29.65 -27.54
C ILE A 81 -39.59 29.27 -27.48
N CYS A 82 -39.21 28.70 -26.35
CA CYS A 82 -37.92 28.07 -26.08
C CYS A 82 -38.08 26.55 -26.14
N SER A 83 -37.34 25.90 -27.02
CA SER A 83 -37.20 24.44 -27.07
C SER A 83 -35.88 24.03 -26.43
N LEU A 84 -35.96 23.20 -25.40
CA LEU A 84 -34.82 22.54 -24.75
C LEU A 84 -34.54 21.23 -25.49
N LEU A 85 -33.27 20.96 -25.81
CA LEU A 85 -32.86 19.86 -26.68
C LEU A 85 -31.77 19.02 -25.98
N ASP A 86 -31.82 17.71 -26.14
CA ASP A 86 -30.84 16.74 -25.61
C ASP A 86 -29.69 16.43 -26.58
N GLU A 87 -29.65 17.08 -27.73
CA GLU A 87 -28.60 16.91 -28.73
C GLU A 87 -27.95 18.25 -29.13
N ILE A 88 -26.66 18.20 -29.50
CA ILE A 88 -25.96 19.35 -30.10
C ILE A 88 -26.51 19.59 -31.49
N GLN A 89 -26.80 20.85 -31.80
CA GLN A 89 -27.36 21.23 -33.08
C GLN A 89 -26.26 21.74 -34.02
N TYR A 90 -26.12 21.08 -35.16
CA TYR A 90 -25.13 21.39 -36.20
C TYR A 90 -25.80 22.14 -37.35
N SER A 91 -25.95 23.46 -37.23
CA SER A 91 -26.48 24.27 -38.33
C SER A 91 -25.46 24.41 -39.48
N PRO A 92 -25.84 24.20 -40.75
CA PRO A 92 -25.12 24.76 -41.88
C PRO A 92 -25.28 26.28 -41.84
N ALA A 93 -24.16 27.02 -41.85
CA ALA A 93 -24.15 28.46 -41.82
C ALA A 93 -25.14 29.05 -42.85
N LEU A 94 -26.14 29.80 -42.38
CA LEU A 94 -26.96 30.65 -43.24
C LEU A 94 -26.03 31.69 -43.86
N GLY A 95 -25.69 31.48 -45.13
CA GLY A 95 -24.96 32.45 -45.94
C GLY A 95 -25.77 33.74 -46.07
N ASN A 96 -25.26 34.82 -45.49
CA ASN A 96 -25.45 36.23 -45.88
C ASN A 96 -26.84 36.69 -46.36
N ALA A 97 -27.95 36.18 -45.81
CA ALA A 97 -29.30 36.69 -46.08
C ALA A 97 -29.97 37.12 -44.76
N VAL A 98 -29.79 38.40 -44.41
CA VAL A 98 -30.22 39.04 -43.14
C VAL A 98 -31.76 39.18 -43.03
N SER A 99 -32.55 38.67 -43.97
CA SER A 99 -34.01 38.90 -44.03
C SER A 99 -34.89 37.78 -43.45
N MET A 100 -34.31 36.71 -42.89
CA MET A 100 -35.08 35.55 -42.35
C MET A 100 -34.63 35.06 -40.97
N ALA A 101 -33.69 35.74 -40.30
CA ALA A 101 -33.27 35.37 -38.95
C ALA A 101 -34.41 35.63 -37.94
N GLY A 102 -35.05 34.55 -37.47
CA GLY A 102 -36.21 34.60 -36.57
C GLY A 102 -36.11 33.63 -35.40
N GLY A 103 -34.98 32.95 -35.25
CA GLY A 103 -34.68 32.09 -34.11
C GLY A 103 -33.20 32.07 -33.78
N MET A 104 -32.89 31.72 -32.54
CA MET A 104 -31.54 31.66 -31.99
C MET A 104 -31.27 30.23 -31.52
N LEU A 105 -30.30 29.58 -32.13
CA LEU A 105 -29.80 28.29 -31.70
C LEU A 105 -28.59 28.53 -30.79
N THR A 106 -28.58 27.95 -29.60
CA THR A 106 -27.45 28.03 -28.69
C THR A 106 -27.09 26.64 -28.17
N ASN A 107 -25.87 26.20 -28.44
CA ASN A 107 -25.34 25.00 -27.79
C ASN A 107 -24.91 25.37 -26.37
N VAL A 108 -25.70 24.94 -25.38
CA VAL A 108 -25.54 25.23 -23.96
C VAL A 108 -24.79 24.05 -23.36
N VAL A 109 -23.51 23.93 -23.71
CA VAL A 109 -22.71 22.76 -23.34
C VAL A 109 -22.82 22.53 -21.82
N PRO A 110 -23.29 21.36 -21.34
CA PRO A 110 -23.07 20.94 -19.97
C PRO A 110 -21.56 20.82 -19.72
N ARG A 111 -21.13 20.77 -18.46
CA ARG A 111 -19.79 20.25 -18.15
C ARG A 111 -19.73 18.78 -18.62
N ALA A 112 -19.32 18.57 -19.87
CA ALA A 112 -18.97 17.27 -20.40
C ALA A 112 -17.44 17.25 -20.54
N THR A 113 -16.81 16.36 -19.79
CA THR A 113 -15.47 15.86 -20.07
C THR A 113 -15.52 15.19 -21.44
N ASP A 114 -15.15 15.93 -22.48
CA ASP A 114 -14.93 15.37 -23.81
C ASP A 114 -13.64 14.55 -23.78
N LEU A 115 -13.80 13.23 -23.81
CA LEU A 115 -12.74 12.23 -23.73
C LEU A 115 -12.43 11.62 -25.10
N ASP A 116 -13.20 12.02 -26.11
CA ASP A 116 -13.11 11.54 -27.49
C ASP A 116 -12.24 12.47 -28.37
N LEU A 117 -11.72 13.57 -27.82
CA LEU A 117 -10.55 14.24 -28.39
C LEU A 117 -9.28 13.40 -28.15
N GLU A 118 -9.13 12.34 -28.94
CA GLU A 118 -7.82 11.83 -29.27
C GLU A 118 -7.02 12.88 -30.04
N SER A 119 -5.88 13.23 -29.46
CA SER A 119 -4.71 13.82 -30.11
C SER A 119 -4.89 15.21 -30.74
N ASN A 120 -4.61 16.24 -29.93
CA ASN A 120 -3.67 17.30 -30.31
C ASN A 120 -3.27 18.24 -29.16
N LEU A 121 -3.44 17.80 -27.91
CA LEU A 121 -2.90 18.52 -26.75
C LEU A 121 -1.76 17.70 -26.15
N THR A 122 -0.55 18.09 -26.59
CA THR A 122 0.72 17.91 -25.91
C THR A 122 0.93 16.58 -25.22
N VAL A 123 1.66 15.69 -25.89
CA VAL A 123 2.75 14.98 -25.23
C VAL A 123 3.38 15.96 -24.25
N CYS A 124 3.20 15.76 -22.94
CA CYS A 124 3.97 16.50 -21.94
C CYS A 124 5.43 16.35 -22.38
N ASN A 125 6.08 17.47 -22.71
CA ASN A 125 7.37 17.49 -23.39
C ASN A 125 8.51 17.14 -22.42
N GLY A 126 8.37 16.03 -21.69
CA GLY A 126 9.16 15.56 -20.58
C GLY A 126 8.28 15.01 -19.44
N SER A 127 8.75 13.95 -18.78
CA SER A 127 8.36 13.38 -17.47
C SER A 127 7.07 13.93 -16.82
N PRO A 128 6.08 13.09 -16.44
CA PRO A 128 6.32 11.80 -15.80
C PRO A 128 5.98 10.54 -16.62
N CYS A 129 5.36 10.63 -17.78
CA CYS A 129 4.82 9.47 -18.51
C CYS A 129 5.92 8.71 -19.29
N LEU A 130 6.38 7.55 -18.81
CA LEU A 130 7.34 6.68 -19.54
C LEU A 130 6.66 5.54 -20.35
N VAL A 131 5.36 5.32 -20.15
CA VAL A 131 4.58 4.22 -20.76
C VAL A 131 3.51 4.79 -21.70
N SER A 132 3.07 4.03 -22.71
CA SER A 132 1.96 4.43 -23.58
C SER A 132 0.70 4.72 -22.75
N GLY A 133 0.35 5.99 -22.61
CA GLY A 133 -0.78 6.47 -21.85
C GLY A 133 -1.05 7.94 -22.18
N ARG A 134 -2.29 8.39 -22.00
CA ARG A 134 -2.67 9.78 -22.26
C ARG A 134 -2.27 10.61 -21.03
N CYS A 135 -1.30 11.53 -21.15
CA CYS A 135 -1.02 12.45 -20.05
C CYS A 135 -2.14 13.52 -19.95
N ARG A 136 -2.46 13.94 -18.73
CA ARG A 136 -3.40 15.02 -18.39
C ARG A 136 -2.85 15.85 -17.24
N GLU A 137 -3.47 17.00 -16.99
CA GLU A 137 -3.17 17.85 -15.83
C GLU A 137 -4.38 17.89 -14.91
N ASP A 138 -4.14 17.76 -13.61
CA ASP A 138 -5.12 18.00 -12.55
C ASP A 138 -5.29 19.51 -12.37
N CYS A 139 -6.51 20.01 -12.49
CA CYS A 139 -6.81 21.43 -12.47
C CYS A 139 -6.84 22.05 -11.08
N ASP A 140 -7.00 21.24 -10.03
CA ASP A 140 -6.97 21.74 -8.67
C ASP A 140 -5.54 21.78 -8.14
N LEU A 141 -4.74 20.77 -8.51
CA LEU A 141 -3.37 20.59 -8.03
C LEU A 141 -2.30 21.11 -9.01
N ASN A 142 -2.68 21.41 -10.25
CA ASN A 142 -1.79 21.77 -11.34
C ASN A 142 -0.66 20.73 -11.54
N GLU A 143 -1.03 19.44 -11.46
CA GLU A 143 -0.09 18.33 -11.46
C GLU A 143 -0.35 17.39 -12.66
N PRO A 144 0.69 17.03 -13.44
CA PRO A 144 0.54 16.08 -14.54
C PRO A 144 0.36 14.66 -14.00
N PHE A 145 -0.53 13.89 -14.64
CA PHE A 145 -0.77 12.50 -14.33
C PHE A 145 -0.99 11.67 -15.61
N CYS A 146 -0.77 10.35 -15.53
CA CYS A 146 -0.93 9.46 -16.67
C CYS A 146 -2.26 8.72 -16.57
N LEU A 147 -3.09 8.81 -17.62
CA LEU A 147 -4.34 8.05 -17.75
C LEU A 147 -4.10 6.68 -18.35
N GLY A 148 -4.71 5.69 -17.69
CA GLY A 148 -5.04 4.39 -18.24
C GLY A 148 -6.55 4.26 -18.53
N GLU A 149 -6.93 3.07 -18.98
CA GLU A 149 -8.30 2.72 -19.36
C GLU A 149 -8.95 1.90 -18.24
N SER A 150 -10.09 2.33 -17.67
CA SER A 150 -10.69 1.54 -16.56
C SER A 150 -11.31 0.23 -17.02
N THR A 151 -11.53 0.06 -18.33
CA THR A 151 -12.17 -1.12 -18.90
C THR A 151 -11.20 -2.30 -19.05
N ASP A 152 -9.90 -2.07 -18.87
CA ASP A 152 -8.88 -3.12 -18.94
C ASP A 152 -8.80 -3.98 -17.67
N CYS A 153 -9.51 -3.58 -16.61
CA CYS A 153 -9.51 -4.25 -15.34
C CYS A 153 -10.94 -4.47 -14.83
N ASP A 154 -11.21 -5.71 -14.47
CA ASP A 154 -12.50 -6.19 -13.98
C ASP A 154 -12.55 -6.29 -12.44
N GLU A 155 -11.61 -5.63 -11.76
CA GLU A 155 -11.51 -5.59 -10.30
C GLU A 155 -11.04 -4.22 -9.78
N THR A 156 -11.30 -3.96 -8.50
CA THR A 156 -10.68 -2.83 -7.77
C THR A 156 -9.72 -3.41 -6.72
N PRO A 157 -8.46 -3.65 -7.06
CA PRO A 157 -7.63 -4.63 -6.37
C PRO A 157 -7.38 -4.26 -4.91
N MET A 158 -6.98 -3.03 -4.63
CA MET A 158 -6.87 -2.49 -3.28
C MET A 158 -7.20 -1.00 -3.31
N PHE A 159 -7.90 -0.47 -2.31
CA PHE A 159 -8.38 0.93 -2.21
C PHE A 159 -8.65 1.31 -0.74
N ASN A 160 -9.06 2.55 -0.48
CA ASN A 160 -9.30 3.15 0.83
C ASN A 160 -8.10 2.99 1.78
N ILE A 161 -6.89 3.22 1.28
CA ILE A 161 -5.66 3.02 2.06
C ILE A 161 -5.54 4.11 3.13
N GLN A 162 -5.34 3.71 4.37
CA GLN A 162 -5.17 4.62 5.50
C GLN A 162 -4.01 4.17 6.38
N GLN A 163 -3.32 5.14 6.99
CA GLN A 163 -2.23 4.88 7.91
C GLN A 163 -2.42 5.66 9.21
N TRP A 164 -2.32 4.95 10.33
CA TRP A 164 -2.19 5.53 11.66
C TRP A 164 -0.79 5.29 12.18
N SER A 165 -0.27 6.24 12.95
CA SER A 165 0.98 6.02 13.67
C SER A 165 0.91 6.62 15.06
N GLY A 166 1.75 6.10 15.94
CA GLY A 166 1.96 6.67 17.25
C GLY A 166 3.37 6.38 17.76
N THR A 167 3.68 7.01 18.88
CA THR A 167 4.87 6.70 19.66
C THR A 167 4.51 5.71 20.78
N SER A 168 5.47 5.30 21.59
CA SER A 168 5.31 4.27 22.62
C SER A 168 4.00 4.38 23.41
N VAL A 169 3.21 3.31 23.38
CA VAL A 169 2.04 3.13 24.24
C VAL A 169 2.46 2.17 25.32
N HIS A 170 2.62 2.63 26.55
CA HIS A 170 2.84 1.76 27.71
C HIS A 170 1.55 0.98 28.01
N ALA A 171 1.21 0.01 27.17
CA ALA A 171 0.11 -0.92 27.41
C ALA A 171 0.69 -2.19 28.02
N HIS A 172 0.47 -2.38 29.32
CA HIS A 172 0.85 -3.58 30.02
C HIS A 172 -0.29 -4.59 29.98
N ASP A 173 0.06 -5.83 29.63
CA ASP A 173 -0.41 -7.04 30.30
C ASP A 173 -1.84 -7.56 30.08
N THR A 174 -2.84 -6.77 29.68
CA THR A 174 -4.13 -7.32 29.21
C THR A 174 -4.89 -6.37 28.28
N GLY A 175 -5.67 -6.94 27.35
CA GLY A 175 -6.72 -6.21 26.64
C GLY A 175 -6.28 -5.51 25.35
N VAL A 176 -7.07 -4.50 24.96
CA VAL A 176 -6.81 -3.68 23.77
C VAL A 176 -5.62 -2.78 24.04
N VAL A 177 -4.58 -2.91 23.23
CA VAL A 177 -3.33 -2.15 23.34
C VAL A 177 -3.43 -0.84 22.57
N VAL A 178 -3.89 -0.93 21.33
CA VAL A 178 -4.10 0.21 20.43
C VAL A 178 -5.42 -0.03 19.72
N SER A 179 -6.26 1.00 19.62
CA SER A 179 -7.47 0.97 18.80
C SER A 179 -7.62 2.22 17.97
N THR A 180 -8.27 2.06 16.83
CA THR A 180 -8.67 3.16 15.94
C THR A 180 -9.97 2.77 15.24
N THR A 181 -10.55 3.70 14.50
CA THR A 181 -11.73 3.47 13.67
C THR A 181 -11.37 3.50 12.20
N TYR A 182 -11.91 2.55 11.43
CA TYR A 182 -11.78 2.48 9.97
C TYR A 182 -13.17 2.47 9.35
N THR A 183 -13.47 3.38 8.42
CA THR A 183 -14.75 3.35 7.70
C THR A 183 -14.62 2.51 6.45
N LYS A 184 -15.19 1.30 6.50
CA LYS A 184 -15.24 0.37 5.37
C LYS A 184 -16.30 0.82 4.37
N THR A 185 -15.97 0.81 3.08
CA THR A 185 -16.80 1.41 2.03
C THR A 185 -17.52 0.38 1.15
N LYS A 186 -17.04 -0.87 1.05
CA LYS A 186 -17.69 -1.93 0.26
C LYS A 186 -17.84 -3.24 1.03
N ASP A 187 -19.03 -3.85 0.98
CA ASP A 187 -19.30 -5.14 1.65
C ASP A 187 -18.52 -6.28 0.98
N ALA A 188 -18.47 -6.29 -0.35
CA ALA A 188 -17.76 -7.29 -1.15
C ALA A 188 -16.25 -6.97 -1.29
N SER A 189 -15.59 -6.72 -0.16
CA SER A 189 -14.14 -6.54 -0.11
C SER A 189 -13.58 -6.97 1.24
N GLY A 190 -12.37 -7.51 1.25
CA GLY A 190 -11.62 -7.82 2.46
C GLY A 190 -11.08 -6.55 3.11
N LEU A 191 -10.83 -6.61 4.41
CA LEU A 191 -10.12 -5.60 5.17
C LEU A 191 -8.68 -6.06 5.39
N TYR A 192 -7.73 -5.45 4.68
CA TYR A 192 -6.30 -5.61 4.90
C TYR A 192 -5.90 -4.87 6.18
N LEU A 193 -5.20 -5.56 7.07
CA LEU A 193 -4.69 -5.04 8.34
C LEU A 193 -3.21 -5.36 8.45
N LEU A 194 -2.40 -4.34 8.75
CA LEU A 194 -0.98 -4.49 9.02
C LEU A 194 -0.61 -3.77 10.32
N TRP A 195 0.18 -4.44 11.15
CA TRP A 195 0.93 -3.83 12.24
C TRP A 195 2.41 -3.76 11.89
N SER A 196 3.06 -2.63 12.16
CA SER A 196 4.52 -2.50 12.11
C SER A 196 4.98 -1.69 13.32
N GLY A 197 5.72 -2.29 14.24
CA GLY A 197 6.12 -1.64 15.48
C GLY A 197 6.88 -2.55 16.43
N THR A 198 7.49 -1.95 17.45
CA THR A 198 8.21 -2.70 18.48
C THR A 198 7.26 -3.44 19.41
N LEU A 199 7.50 -4.72 19.65
CA LEU A 199 6.84 -5.54 20.67
C LEU A 199 7.89 -6.18 21.59
N ARG A 200 7.51 -6.41 22.85
CA ARG A 200 8.21 -7.29 23.79
C ARG A 200 7.22 -8.30 24.34
N ALA A 201 7.53 -9.57 24.18
CA ALA A 201 6.68 -10.66 24.68
C ALA A 201 6.59 -10.67 26.20
N ALA A 202 7.74 -10.59 26.87
CA ALA A 202 7.80 -10.59 28.32
C ALA A 202 9.06 -9.90 28.85
N TYR A 203 9.03 -9.52 30.13
CA TYR A 203 10.21 -9.12 30.90
C TYR A 203 10.61 -10.19 31.91
N ASN A 204 11.92 -10.49 31.96
CA ASN A 204 12.54 -11.32 33.00
C ASN A 204 11.83 -12.66 33.25
N CYS A 205 11.42 -13.30 32.18
CA CYS A 205 10.59 -14.50 32.24
C CYS A 205 11.19 -15.64 31.41
N ALA A 206 11.24 -16.83 31.99
CA ALA A 206 11.67 -18.05 31.32
C ALA A 206 10.46 -18.95 31.06
N GLY A 207 10.31 -19.41 29.83
CA GLY A 207 9.25 -20.31 29.41
C GLY A 207 7.89 -19.64 29.18
N CYS A 208 7.85 -18.36 28.80
CA CYS A 208 6.60 -17.63 28.55
C CYS A 208 6.39 -17.29 27.08
N CYS A 209 5.11 -17.08 26.76
CA CYS A 209 4.65 -16.67 25.45
C CYS A 209 3.75 -15.45 25.56
N ALA A 210 3.81 -14.59 24.55
CA ALA A 210 2.83 -13.55 24.32
C ALA A 210 2.34 -13.62 22.88
N SER A 211 1.07 -13.30 22.69
CA SER A 211 0.46 -13.14 21.38
C SER A 211 -0.27 -11.80 21.29
N TRP A 212 -0.33 -11.27 20.08
CA TRP A 212 -1.13 -10.10 19.75
C TRP A 212 -1.94 -10.43 18.51
N THR A 213 -3.21 -10.05 18.53
CA THR A 213 -4.14 -10.31 17.43
C THR A 213 -4.86 -9.04 17.06
N PHE A 214 -5.16 -8.88 15.79
CA PHE A 214 -6.16 -7.91 15.38
C PHE A 214 -7.55 -8.36 15.84
N THR A 215 -8.36 -7.39 16.26
CA THR A 215 -9.80 -7.53 16.41
C THR A 215 -10.54 -6.46 15.63
N ILE A 216 -11.68 -6.85 15.06
CA ILE A 216 -12.61 -6.02 14.30
C ILE A 216 -13.92 -6.04 15.08
N ASP A 217 -14.37 -4.90 15.58
CA ASP A 217 -15.53 -4.76 16.46
C ASP A 217 -15.47 -5.71 17.67
N GLY A 218 -14.26 -5.96 18.18
CA GLY A 218 -13.99 -6.82 19.34
C GLY A 218 -13.82 -8.31 19.03
N ALA A 219 -14.06 -8.76 17.79
CA ALA A 219 -13.89 -10.15 17.35
C ALA A 219 -12.58 -10.36 16.57
N GLU A 220 -11.92 -11.50 16.75
CA GLU A 220 -10.80 -11.92 15.90
C GLU A 220 -11.29 -12.22 14.48
N CYS A 221 -10.43 -12.06 13.48
CA CYS A 221 -10.79 -12.40 12.10
C CYS A 221 -11.13 -13.90 11.98
N SER A 222 -12.26 -14.21 11.36
CA SER A 222 -12.73 -15.59 11.17
C SER A 222 -12.55 -16.11 9.74
N ASN A 223 -12.34 -15.22 8.76
CA ASN A 223 -12.17 -15.59 7.36
C ASN A 223 -10.95 -14.86 6.74
N PRO A 224 -9.88 -15.58 6.38
CA PRO A 224 -9.71 -17.03 6.51
C PRO A 224 -9.26 -17.48 7.91
N SER A 225 -8.63 -16.59 8.69
CA SER A 225 -8.10 -16.89 10.01
C SER A 225 -7.74 -15.63 10.80
N PRO A 226 -7.48 -15.76 12.12
CA PRO A 226 -6.95 -14.67 12.93
C PRO A 226 -5.66 -14.12 12.33
N ILE A 227 -5.53 -12.79 12.35
CA ILE A 227 -4.32 -12.08 11.93
C ILE A 227 -3.55 -11.77 13.20
N ASP A 228 -2.53 -12.57 13.49
CA ASP A 228 -1.86 -12.57 14.78
C ASP A 228 -0.33 -12.68 14.68
N TYR A 229 0.30 -12.41 15.81
CA TYR A 229 1.72 -12.58 16.06
C TYR A 229 1.87 -13.32 17.39
N ALA A 230 2.83 -14.22 17.48
CA ALA A 230 3.22 -14.88 18.73
C ALA A 230 4.74 -14.94 18.88
N GLU A 231 5.20 -14.84 20.12
CA GLU A 231 6.61 -14.95 20.50
C GLU A 231 6.77 -15.69 21.82
N TYR A 232 7.84 -16.49 21.92
CA TYR A 232 8.20 -17.25 23.11
C TYR A 232 9.62 -16.94 23.58
N HIS A 233 9.77 -16.78 24.91
CA HIS A 233 11.05 -16.56 25.59
C HIS A 233 11.42 -17.80 26.40
N ALA A 234 12.45 -18.52 25.94
CA ALA A 234 12.96 -19.72 26.60
C ALA A 234 13.68 -19.45 27.92
N SER A 235 14.22 -18.24 28.08
CA SER A 235 14.99 -17.80 29.25
C SER A 235 14.68 -16.35 29.57
N ARG A 236 15.10 -15.87 30.75
CA ARG A 236 14.71 -14.54 31.23
C ARG A 236 15.38 -13.44 30.40
N LYS A 237 14.59 -12.83 29.52
CA LYS A 237 15.03 -11.83 28.54
C LYS A 237 14.26 -10.52 28.69
N ASP A 238 14.81 -9.47 28.11
CA ASP A 238 14.21 -8.16 27.92
C ASP A 238 14.50 -7.74 26.48
N TYR A 239 13.71 -8.31 25.56
CA TYR A 239 13.94 -8.20 24.13
C TYR A 239 12.85 -7.32 23.51
N HIS A 240 13.26 -6.15 23.02
CA HIS A 240 12.38 -5.25 22.29
C HIS A 240 12.73 -5.32 20.82
N HIS A 241 11.78 -5.76 20.00
CA HIS A 241 12.02 -5.92 18.57
C HIS A 241 10.88 -5.34 17.77
N HIS A 242 11.25 -4.62 16.72
CA HIS A 242 10.32 -4.25 15.68
C HIS A 242 9.87 -5.49 14.90
N VAL A 243 8.56 -5.63 14.79
CA VAL A 243 7.93 -6.73 14.09
C VAL A 243 6.86 -6.20 13.16
N GLU A 244 6.53 -7.00 12.17
CA GLU A 244 5.39 -6.77 11.29
C GLU A 244 4.62 -8.08 11.15
N PHE A 245 3.30 -7.96 11.09
CA PHE A 245 2.40 -9.03 10.70
C PHE A 245 1.15 -8.43 10.09
N PHE A 246 0.55 -9.14 9.15
CA PHE A 246 -0.57 -8.62 8.37
C PHE A 246 -1.45 -9.75 7.85
N GLY A 247 -2.62 -9.36 7.37
CA GLY A 247 -3.53 -10.25 6.65
C GLY A 247 -4.75 -9.51 6.13
N ILE A 248 -5.56 -10.23 5.37
CA ILE A 248 -6.84 -9.77 4.81
C ILE A 248 -7.96 -10.52 5.53
N CYS A 249 -8.91 -9.79 6.11
CA CYS A 249 -10.09 -10.35 6.73
C CYS A 249 -11.34 -10.11 5.88
N TYR A 250 -12.01 -11.18 5.47
CA TYR A 250 -13.19 -11.15 4.60
C TYR A 250 -14.51 -11.22 5.38
N GLY A 251 -15.61 -10.85 4.72
CA GLY A 251 -16.94 -10.91 5.34
C GLY A 251 -17.19 -9.83 6.41
N ILE A 252 -16.45 -8.73 6.36
CA ILE A 252 -16.65 -7.56 7.22
C ILE A 252 -17.60 -6.59 6.51
N SER A 253 -18.69 -6.20 7.16
CA SER A 253 -19.67 -5.29 6.55
C SER A 253 -19.16 -3.84 6.46
N THR A 254 -19.72 -3.07 5.54
CA THR A 254 -19.52 -1.63 5.38
C THR A 254 -19.86 -0.83 6.64
N GLY A 255 -19.33 0.39 6.72
CA GLY A 255 -19.52 1.30 7.84
C GLY A 255 -18.29 1.41 8.74
N THR A 256 -18.42 2.19 9.81
CA THR A 256 -17.32 2.43 10.75
C THR A 256 -17.09 1.20 11.61
N ARG A 257 -15.86 0.67 11.54
CA ARG A 257 -15.36 -0.48 12.28
C ARG A 257 -14.34 -0.06 13.30
N THR A 258 -14.41 -0.65 14.49
CA THR A 258 -13.37 -0.49 15.51
C THR A 258 -12.30 -1.53 15.27
N ILE A 259 -11.10 -1.09 14.91
CA ILE A 259 -9.95 -1.95 14.69
C ILE A 259 -9.01 -1.82 15.86
N ALA A 260 -8.64 -2.94 16.46
CA ALA A 260 -7.78 -2.96 17.63
C ALA A 260 -6.68 -4.02 17.51
N LEU A 261 -5.51 -3.68 18.04
CA LEU A 261 -4.49 -4.65 18.40
C LEU A 261 -4.73 -5.07 19.85
N LYS A 262 -4.95 -6.35 20.07
CA LYS A 262 -5.26 -6.91 21.38
C LYS A 262 -4.16 -7.86 21.82
N TYR A 263 -3.71 -7.73 23.07
CA TYR A 263 -2.83 -8.70 23.70
C TYR A 263 -3.62 -9.97 24.11
N LYS A 264 -3.04 -11.13 23.84
CA LYS A 264 -3.55 -12.46 24.17
C LYS A 264 -2.43 -13.26 24.82
N ASP A 265 -2.68 -13.70 26.05
CA ASP A 265 -1.76 -14.61 26.74
C ASP A 265 -1.85 -16.01 26.11
N CYS A 266 -0.70 -16.58 25.71
CA CYS A 266 -0.71 -17.88 25.06
C CYS A 266 -0.78 -19.06 26.06
N ASP A 267 -0.42 -18.85 27.33
CA ASP A 267 -0.17 -19.93 28.31
C ASP A 267 -0.68 -19.60 29.74
N GLY A 268 -1.43 -18.51 29.91
CA GLY A 268 -2.02 -18.12 31.20
C GLY A 268 -1.03 -17.49 32.18
N THR A 269 0.14 -17.04 31.71
CA THR A 269 1.04 -16.19 32.48
C THR A 269 1.22 -14.84 31.80
N VAL A 270 0.62 -13.81 32.37
CA VAL A 270 0.83 -12.40 31.99
C VAL A 270 2.20 -11.93 32.51
N ARG A 271 3.03 -11.33 31.66
CA ARG A 271 4.47 -11.17 31.93
C ARG A 271 5.07 -9.84 31.44
N ASP A 272 4.54 -8.69 31.85
CA ASP A 272 5.07 -7.36 31.48
C ASP A 272 5.33 -7.23 29.97
N SER A 273 4.32 -7.55 29.17
CA SER A 273 4.37 -7.35 27.72
C SER A 273 4.39 -5.85 27.39
N TYR A 274 4.96 -5.50 26.24
CA TYR A 274 5.19 -4.10 25.88
C TYR A 274 4.91 -3.83 24.41
N VAL A 275 4.35 -2.66 24.09
CA VAL A 275 4.10 -2.17 22.72
C VAL A 275 4.72 -0.80 22.47
N GLY A 276 5.41 -0.65 21.34
CA GLY A 276 6.33 0.44 21.08
C GLY A 276 7.64 0.28 21.87
N TRP A 277 8.58 1.22 21.73
CA TRP A 277 9.81 1.45 22.52
C TRP A 277 10.88 1.94 21.56
N GLN A 278 11.34 3.18 21.76
CA GLN A 278 12.35 3.82 20.91
C GLN A 278 12.03 3.87 19.40
N ALA A 279 10.81 3.52 18.98
CA ALA A 279 10.35 3.52 17.61
C ALA A 279 8.88 3.94 17.52
N ARG A 280 8.47 4.45 16.36
CA ARG A 280 7.05 4.67 16.03
C ARG A 280 6.41 3.37 15.54
N TRP A 281 5.20 3.10 15.99
CA TRP A 281 4.37 2.01 15.47
C TRP A 281 3.42 2.55 14.39
N ARG A 282 2.92 1.63 13.54
CA ARG A 282 1.99 1.90 12.44
C ARG A 282 0.88 0.86 12.36
N PHE A 283 -0.32 1.34 12.07
CA PHE A 283 -1.35 0.55 11.41
C PHE A 283 -1.47 1.02 9.97
N ILE A 284 -1.40 0.10 9.02
CA ILE A 284 -1.78 0.34 7.63
C ILE A 284 -2.99 -0.52 7.35
N MET A 285 -4.06 0.09 6.85
CA MET A 285 -5.31 -0.59 6.54
C MET A 285 -5.75 -0.23 5.13
N ALA A 286 -6.39 -1.16 4.45
CA ALA A 286 -6.96 -0.95 3.13
C ALA A 286 -8.12 -1.92 2.91
N GLU A 287 -8.96 -1.64 1.92
CA GLU A 287 -9.90 -2.60 1.37
C GLU A 287 -9.27 -3.31 0.16
N VAL A 288 -9.50 -4.62 0.05
CA VAL A 288 -8.99 -5.46 -1.05
C VAL A 288 -10.19 -6.14 -1.71
N ALA A 289 -10.28 -6.16 -3.04
CA ALA A 289 -11.37 -6.85 -3.72
C ALA A 289 -11.46 -8.33 -3.29
N GLU A 290 -12.67 -8.79 -2.94
CA GLU A 290 -12.91 -10.20 -2.58
C GLU A 290 -12.88 -11.11 -3.82
N THR A 291 -13.39 -10.60 -4.94
CA THR A 291 -13.39 -11.33 -6.21
C THR A 291 -12.20 -10.86 -7.03
N THR A 292 -11.25 -11.77 -7.26
CA THR A 292 -10.24 -11.54 -8.28
C THR A 292 -10.88 -11.65 -9.65
N GLY A 293 -10.61 -10.66 -10.48
CA GLY A 293 -10.98 -10.62 -11.87
C GLY A 293 -10.17 -11.60 -12.72
N SER A 294 -10.38 -11.51 -14.02
CA SER A 294 -9.81 -12.33 -15.07
C SER A 294 -8.94 -11.55 -16.05
N ALA A 295 -9.05 -10.21 -16.08
CA ALA A 295 -8.31 -9.37 -17.01
C ALA A 295 -6.83 -9.21 -16.63
N THR A 296 -5.99 -8.74 -17.57
CA THR A 296 -4.57 -8.46 -17.31
C THR A 296 -4.33 -7.09 -16.67
N CYS A 297 -5.36 -6.25 -16.58
CA CYS A 297 -5.35 -4.98 -15.84
C CYS A 297 -4.16 -4.08 -16.21
N GLU A 298 -3.94 -3.82 -17.51
CA GLU A 298 -2.77 -3.09 -18.02
C GLU A 298 -2.52 -1.74 -17.33
N SER A 299 -3.58 -1.06 -16.90
CA SER A 299 -3.53 0.23 -16.24
C SER A 299 -3.22 0.16 -14.74
N GLN A 300 -3.26 -1.03 -14.13
CA GLN A 300 -3.05 -1.21 -12.69
C GLN A 300 -1.60 -1.59 -12.35
N THR A 301 -1.05 -0.93 -11.34
CA THR A 301 0.29 -1.25 -10.81
C THR A 301 0.29 -2.54 -9.98
N ALA A 302 -0.80 -2.88 -9.30
CA ALA A 302 -0.99 -4.21 -8.75
C ALA A 302 -2.44 -4.65 -8.85
N PHE A 303 -2.61 -5.94 -9.05
CA PHE A 303 -3.87 -6.62 -9.29
C PHE A 303 -3.72 -8.10 -8.94
N ASN A 304 -4.81 -8.86 -8.98
CA ASN A 304 -4.83 -10.28 -8.64
C ASN A 304 -4.30 -10.56 -7.23
N ILE A 305 -4.73 -9.75 -6.25
CA ILE A 305 -4.26 -9.88 -4.87
C ILE A 305 -4.98 -11.06 -4.23
N GLN A 306 -4.22 -12.08 -3.81
CA GLN A 306 -4.74 -13.27 -3.17
C GLN A 306 -4.00 -13.55 -1.87
N GLN A 307 -4.73 -13.99 -0.85
CA GLN A 307 -4.15 -14.42 0.41
C GLN A 307 -4.30 -15.93 0.59
N PHE A 308 -3.24 -16.54 1.09
CA PHE A 308 -3.19 -17.91 1.57
C PHE A 308 -2.87 -17.86 3.07
N ALA A 309 -3.75 -18.41 3.91
CA ALA A 309 -3.57 -18.46 5.35
C ALA A 309 -3.54 -19.91 5.84
N ALA A 310 -2.65 -20.22 6.78
CA ALA A 310 -2.49 -21.56 7.33
C ALA A 310 -2.26 -21.52 8.85
N LEU A 311 -3.02 -22.33 9.58
CA LEU A 311 -2.88 -22.59 11.02
C LEU A 311 -2.03 -23.84 11.33
N SER A 312 -1.25 -24.31 10.35
CA SER A 312 -0.45 -25.52 10.48
C SER A 312 0.89 -25.22 11.12
N HIS A 313 1.18 -25.85 12.25
CA HIS A 313 2.54 -25.93 12.78
C HIS A 313 3.30 -27.02 12.01
N THR A 314 4.19 -26.60 11.12
CA THR A 314 4.97 -27.53 10.28
C THR A 314 6.40 -27.60 10.80
N TYR A 315 6.96 -28.81 10.81
CA TYR A 315 8.33 -29.11 11.21
C TYR A 315 9.07 -29.64 9.98
N THR A 316 10.15 -28.98 9.58
CA THR A 316 10.89 -29.33 8.37
C THR A 316 12.39 -29.20 8.59
N THR A 317 13.15 -30.13 8.02
CA THR A 317 14.61 -30.04 7.93
C THR A 317 15.04 -29.66 6.51
N ASN A 318 16.33 -29.44 6.27
CA ASN A 318 16.91 -28.94 5.01
C ASN A 318 16.22 -29.35 3.70
N GLU A 319 16.02 -28.36 2.83
CA GLU A 319 15.47 -28.44 1.48
C GLU A 319 14.03 -28.98 1.38
N ASN A 320 13.30 -29.00 2.50
CA ASN A 320 11.90 -29.39 2.51
C ASN A 320 10.96 -28.19 2.28
N ILE A 321 9.85 -28.50 1.62
CA ILE A 321 8.74 -27.57 1.41
C ILE A 321 8.03 -27.36 2.74
N HIS A 322 7.88 -26.11 3.13
CA HIS A 322 7.20 -25.67 4.33
C HIS A 322 5.72 -25.38 4.09
N SER A 323 5.42 -24.73 2.96
CA SER A 323 4.06 -24.48 2.51
C SER A 323 3.99 -24.43 0.99
N THR A 324 2.81 -24.77 0.46
CA THR A 324 2.50 -24.73 -0.97
C THR A 324 1.25 -23.89 -1.17
N SER A 325 1.29 -22.99 -2.15
CA SER A 325 0.18 -22.15 -2.56
C SER A 325 0.05 -22.18 -4.07
N HIS A 326 -1.18 -22.24 -4.55
CA HIS A 326 -1.50 -22.29 -5.97
C HIS A 326 -2.06 -20.94 -6.39
N TYR A 327 -1.46 -20.34 -7.41
CA TYR A 327 -1.79 -19.02 -7.89
C TYR A 327 -1.93 -19.05 -9.41
N VAL A 328 -2.90 -18.35 -9.98
CA VAL A 328 -3.02 -18.22 -11.44
C VAL A 328 -2.59 -16.81 -11.81
N LYS A 329 -1.40 -16.71 -12.40
CA LYS A 329 -0.83 -15.46 -12.91
C LYS A 329 -1.49 -15.13 -14.26
N ARG A 330 -1.99 -13.92 -14.43
CA ARG A 330 -2.78 -13.50 -15.59
C ARG A 330 -1.93 -12.87 -16.69
N ALA A 331 -0.98 -12.02 -16.32
CA ALA A 331 -0.18 -11.23 -17.25
C ALA A 331 1.28 -11.69 -17.26
N ALA A 332 1.87 -11.85 -18.45
CA ALA A 332 3.23 -12.39 -18.61
C ALA A 332 4.34 -11.33 -18.46
N ASP A 333 3.97 -10.05 -18.59
CA ASP A 333 4.84 -8.87 -18.48
C ASP A 333 4.91 -8.30 -17.06
N THR A 334 4.24 -8.92 -16.09
CA THR A 334 4.19 -8.46 -14.70
C THR A 334 5.02 -9.35 -13.78
N ALA A 335 5.46 -8.82 -12.65
CA ALA A 335 6.14 -9.57 -11.60
C ALA A 335 5.13 -10.21 -10.63
N LEU A 336 5.61 -11.08 -9.75
CA LEU A 336 4.87 -11.51 -8.55
C LEU A 336 5.51 -10.91 -7.31
N ARG A 337 4.73 -10.14 -6.55
CA ARG A 337 5.11 -9.73 -5.20
C ARG A 337 4.57 -10.74 -4.20
N VAL A 338 5.43 -11.16 -3.29
CA VAL A 338 5.07 -12.01 -2.16
C VAL A 338 5.32 -11.23 -0.87
N ARG A 339 4.27 -11.13 -0.04
CA ARG A 339 4.39 -10.73 1.35
C ARG A 339 4.10 -11.92 2.23
N TRP A 340 5.00 -12.23 3.14
CA TRP A 340 4.84 -13.32 4.09
C TRP A 340 4.90 -12.81 5.50
N SER A 341 3.99 -13.23 6.37
CA SER A 341 4.09 -13.06 7.81
C SER A 341 3.73 -14.33 8.54
N GLY A 342 4.57 -14.72 9.48
CA GLY A 342 4.39 -15.91 10.30
C GLY A 342 5.56 -16.03 11.26
N ASN A 343 5.59 -17.07 12.09
CA ASN A 343 6.76 -17.29 12.94
C ASN A 343 7.80 -18.19 12.33
N LEU A 344 9.03 -17.96 12.74
CA LEU A 344 10.17 -18.79 12.41
C LEU A 344 10.75 -19.32 13.73
N TYR A 345 11.12 -20.59 13.70
CA TYR A 345 11.77 -21.26 14.80
C TYR A 345 13.23 -21.59 14.45
N GLY A 346 14.12 -21.29 15.40
CA GLY A 346 15.49 -21.77 15.38
C GLY A 346 16.01 -21.98 16.80
N GLU A 347 16.52 -23.19 17.08
CA GLU A 347 17.14 -23.54 18.35
C GLU A 347 18.57 -24.06 18.19
N GLY A 348 19.45 -23.52 19.02
CA GLY A 348 20.83 -23.97 19.20
C GLY A 348 21.85 -22.87 18.93
N ASN A 349 23.10 -23.16 19.28
CA ASN A 349 24.21 -22.23 19.15
C ASN A 349 24.99 -22.47 17.86
N GLN A 350 25.45 -21.40 17.19
CA GLN A 350 26.21 -21.46 15.93
C GLN A 350 25.45 -22.23 14.83
N LYS A 351 24.14 -22.01 14.76
CA LYS A 351 23.28 -22.61 13.74
C LYS A 351 22.80 -21.57 12.75
N CYS A 352 22.47 -22.01 11.55
CA CYS A 352 22.02 -21.13 10.48
C CYS A 352 21.05 -21.83 9.52
N SER A 353 19.85 -21.27 9.34
CA SER A 353 18.95 -21.67 8.27
C SER A 353 18.46 -20.48 7.45
N ARG A 354 18.07 -20.79 6.22
CA ARG A 354 17.55 -19.89 5.21
C ARG A 354 16.11 -20.28 4.91
N TRP A 355 15.23 -19.31 4.76
CA TRP A 355 13.89 -19.52 4.21
C TRP A 355 13.81 -18.77 2.89
N TYR A 356 13.18 -19.39 1.89
CA TYR A 356 13.18 -18.84 0.54
C TYR A 356 12.00 -19.35 -0.29
N PHE A 357 11.61 -18.55 -1.28
CA PHE A 357 10.51 -18.90 -2.19
C PHE A 357 11.02 -19.59 -3.46
N LYS A 358 10.25 -20.58 -3.91
CA LYS A 358 10.33 -21.12 -5.27
C LYS A 358 9.01 -20.92 -6.00
N PHE A 359 9.10 -20.60 -7.27
CA PHE A 359 8.00 -20.48 -8.23
C PHE A 359 8.15 -21.60 -9.26
N ASN A 360 7.16 -22.49 -9.34
CA ASN A 360 7.22 -23.69 -10.19
C ASN A 360 8.49 -24.53 -9.96
N GLY A 361 8.91 -24.64 -8.70
CA GLY A 361 10.09 -25.43 -8.30
C GLY A 361 11.44 -24.74 -8.52
N VAL A 362 11.47 -23.49 -8.97
CA VAL A 362 12.70 -22.72 -9.23
C VAL A 362 12.76 -21.49 -8.30
N GLU A 363 13.92 -21.19 -7.72
CA GLU A 363 14.11 -19.96 -6.96
C GLU A 363 14.03 -18.74 -7.88
N CYS A 364 13.61 -17.61 -7.32
CA CYS A 364 13.61 -16.36 -8.09
C CYS A 364 15.02 -16.02 -8.58
N SER A 365 15.16 -15.67 -9.85
CA SER A 365 16.44 -15.26 -10.46
C SER A 365 16.53 -13.76 -10.74
N ASN A 366 15.40 -13.06 -10.86
CA ASN A 366 15.37 -11.62 -11.06
C ASN A 366 14.47 -10.96 -9.99
N PRO A 367 15.03 -10.17 -9.07
CA PRO A 367 16.42 -9.71 -9.03
C PRO A 367 17.41 -10.70 -8.39
N GLY A 368 16.90 -11.74 -7.74
CA GLY A 368 17.65 -12.79 -7.06
C GLY A 368 16.73 -13.58 -6.15
N SER A 369 17.28 -14.55 -5.42
CA SER A 369 16.49 -15.41 -4.55
C SER A 369 15.72 -14.59 -3.52
N LEU A 370 14.39 -14.75 -3.47
CA LEU A 370 13.56 -14.13 -2.43
C LEU A 370 13.73 -14.94 -1.14
N GLU A 371 14.61 -14.47 -0.27
CA GLU A 371 15.07 -15.22 0.89
C GLU A 371 15.32 -14.35 2.13
N TRP A 372 15.35 -15.01 3.27
CA TRP A 372 15.91 -14.46 4.49
C TRP A 372 16.69 -15.51 5.26
N VAL A 373 17.76 -15.05 5.90
CA VAL A 373 18.69 -15.88 6.65
C VAL A 373 18.54 -15.62 8.14
N PHE A 374 18.68 -16.70 8.89
CA PHE A 374 18.63 -16.72 10.33
C PHE A 374 19.92 -17.34 10.87
N TYR A 375 20.66 -16.63 11.70
CA TYR A 375 21.80 -17.18 12.43
C TYR A 375 21.77 -16.74 13.88
N VAL A 376 22.01 -17.70 14.77
CA VAL A 376 21.97 -17.50 16.21
C VAL A 376 23.25 -18.06 16.81
N ASN A 377 23.96 -17.19 17.49
CA ASN A 377 25.11 -17.53 18.31
C ASN A 377 25.12 -16.69 19.58
N GLY A 378 25.49 -17.31 20.70
CA GLY A 378 25.42 -16.70 22.01
C GLY A 378 23.98 -16.47 22.49
N GLY A 379 23.86 -15.80 23.63
CA GLY A 379 22.62 -15.69 24.40
C GLY A 379 22.33 -16.94 25.24
N HIS A 380 21.77 -16.76 26.44
CA HIS A 380 21.35 -17.88 27.27
C HIS A 380 20.11 -18.56 26.68
N VAL A 381 20.18 -19.87 26.42
CA VAL A 381 19.15 -20.66 25.71
C VAL A 381 18.80 -20.00 24.36
N PRO A 382 19.67 -20.18 23.35
CA PRO A 382 19.50 -19.59 22.01
C PRO A 382 18.36 -20.31 21.27
N GLN A 383 17.14 -20.00 21.67
CA GLN A 383 15.90 -20.43 21.05
C GLN A 383 15.16 -19.18 20.63
N VAL A 384 14.87 -19.09 19.35
CA VAL A 384 14.03 -18.05 18.77
C VAL A 384 12.78 -18.70 18.24
N LYS A 385 11.65 -18.21 18.74
CA LYS A 385 10.32 -18.63 18.34
C LYS A 385 9.46 -17.38 18.29
N ARG A 386 9.44 -16.71 17.14
CA ARG A 386 8.82 -15.40 17.01
C ARG A 386 8.34 -15.12 15.58
N GLY A 387 7.39 -14.20 15.45
CA GLY A 387 6.92 -13.69 14.17
C GLY A 387 7.97 -12.85 13.43
N PHE A 388 7.95 -12.95 12.12
CA PHE A 388 8.68 -12.12 11.17
C PHE A 388 7.78 -11.81 9.98
N ALA A 389 8.17 -10.78 9.22
CA ALA A 389 7.58 -10.49 7.93
C ALA A 389 8.66 -10.38 6.86
N PHE A 390 8.25 -10.61 5.62
CA PHE A 390 9.08 -10.48 4.43
C PHE A 390 8.27 -9.85 3.30
N ASN A 391 8.93 -9.04 2.48
CA ASN A 391 8.40 -8.46 1.26
C ASN A 391 9.45 -8.58 0.14
N GLY A 392 9.10 -9.28 -0.95
CA GLY A 392 9.95 -9.41 -2.12
C GLY A 392 9.16 -9.47 -3.42
N ILE A 393 9.79 -9.11 -4.54
CA ILE A 393 9.18 -9.09 -5.87
C ILE A 393 10.05 -9.93 -6.82
N CYS A 394 9.44 -10.88 -7.51
CA CYS A 394 10.10 -11.72 -8.49
C CYS A 394 9.60 -11.45 -9.91
N GLU A 395 10.53 -11.13 -10.80
CA GLU A 395 10.30 -10.89 -12.22
C GLU A 395 10.59 -12.14 -13.06
N GLY A 396 10.14 -12.14 -14.32
CA GLY A 396 10.45 -13.21 -15.28
C GLY A 396 9.63 -14.48 -15.10
N ILE A 397 8.55 -14.43 -14.32
CA ILE A 397 7.60 -15.54 -14.16
C ILE A 397 6.51 -15.41 -15.23
N GLY A 398 6.40 -16.39 -16.13
CA GLY A 398 5.35 -16.40 -17.16
C GLY A 398 3.93 -16.52 -16.60
N SER A 399 2.91 -16.16 -17.39
CA SER A 399 1.51 -16.33 -16.99
C SER A 399 1.06 -17.80 -16.93
N GLY A 400 -0.07 -18.05 -16.27
CA GLY A 400 -0.65 -19.38 -16.07
C GLY A 400 -0.59 -19.85 -14.62
N ALA A 401 -0.75 -21.17 -14.42
CA ALA A 401 -0.70 -21.77 -13.09
C ALA A 401 0.72 -21.72 -12.52
N ILE A 402 0.86 -21.08 -11.36
CA ILE A 402 2.09 -20.93 -10.59
C ILE A 402 1.94 -21.66 -9.26
N VAL A 403 2.85 -22.57 -8.98
CA VAL A 403 3.01 -23.20 -7.68
C VAL A 403 4.06 -22.44 -6.89
N ILE A 404 3.63 -21.72 -5.87
CA ILE A 404 4.50 -20.95 -4.97
C ILE A 404 4.76 -21.81 -3.76
N THR A 405 6.03 -22.01 -3.42
CA THR A 405 6.42 -22.83 -2.27
C THR A 405 7.41 -22.08 -1.40
N LEU A 406 7.20 -22.10 -0.09
CA LEU A 406 8.18 -21.65 0.89
C LEU A 406 9.05 -22.86 1.26
N HIS A 407 10.37 -22.69 1.24
CA HIS A 407 11.34 -23.74 1.57
C HIS A 407 12.19 -23.31 2.76
N VAL A 408 12.74 -24.29 3.47
CA VAL A 408 13.87 -24.08 4.38
C VAL A 408 15.13 -24.75 3.81
N GLY A 409 16.28 -24.12 3.97
CA GLY A 409 17.56 -24.68 3.55
C GLY A 409 18.72 -24.21 4.42
N ASN A 410 19.92 -24.65 4.07
CA ASN A 410 21.14 -24.20 4.71
C ASN A 410 21.45 -22.74 4.33
N CYS A 411 22.07 -22.00 5.23
CA CYS A 411 22.69 -20.73 4.87
C CYS A 411 23.88 -20.98 3.93
N THR A 412 23.71 -20.65 2.66
CA THR A 412 24.73 -20.81 1.61
C THR A 412 26.07 -20.28 2.09
N SER A 413 27.15 -21.06 1.87
CA SER A 413 28.54 -20.71 2.17
C SER A 413 28.93 -20.47 3.64
N SER A 414 28.03 -20.67 4.60
CA SER A 414 28.28 -20.31 6.00
C SER A 414 29.08 -21.35 6.80
N GLY A 415 29.01 -22.61 6.38
CA GLY A 415 29.61 -23.74 7.12
C GLY A 415 28.90 -24.08 8.43
N TYR A 416 27.83 -23.34 8.79
CA TYR A 416 27.07 -23.60 10.01
C TYR A 416 26.01 -24.68 9.79
N PRO A 417 25.79 -25.56 10.77
CA PRO A 417 24.69 -26.52 10.72
C PRO A 417 23.33 -25.81 10.77
N PRO A 418 22.29 -26.39 10.16
CA PRO A 418 20.94 -25.84 10.13
C PRO A 418 20.18 -26.06 11.43
N TYR A 419 19.08 -25.32 11.57
CA TYR A 419 18.04 -25.58 12.57
C TYR A 419 17.13 -26.73 12.17
N ASP A 420 16.52 -27.35 13.17
CA ASP A 420 15.23 -28.01 13.01
C ASP A 420 14.19 -26.89 12.89
N ALA A 421 13.86 -26.51 11.65
CA ALA A 421 13.07 -25.31 11.40
C ALA A 421 11.57 -25.58 11.53
N GLU A 422 10.88 -24.64 12.16
CA GLU A 422 9.42 -24.68 12.33
C GLU A 422 8.81 -23.34 11.91
N THR A 423 7.55 -23.41 11.49
CA THR A 423 6.68 -22.24 11.29
C THR A 423 5.24 -22.59 11.69
N GLY A 424 4.42 -21.59 11.98
CA GLY A 424 3.01 -21.72 12.37
C GLY A 424 2.74 -22.07 13.83
N TRP A 425 3.70 -21.92 14.75
CA TRP A 425 3.46 -22.23 16.16
C TRP A 425 2.56 -21.17 16.83
N LYS A 426 1.34 -21.52 17.25
CA LYS A 426 0.39 -20.61 17.93
C LYS A 426 0.13 -19.28 17.18
N THR A 427 0.28 -19.27 15.85
CA THR A 427 0.03 -18.11 15.00
C THR A 427 -0.37 -18.57 13.61
N THR A 428 -1.18 -17.79 12.93
CA THR A 428 -1.50 -17.99 11.52
C THR A 428 -0.35 -17.52 10.65
N THR A 429 0.06 -18.34 9.69
CA THR A 429 0.95 -17.89 8.61
C THR A 429 0.11 -17.30 7.49
N HIS A 430 0.42 -16.07 7.08
CA HIS A 430 -0.19 -15.38 5.96
C HIS A 430 0.82 -15.19 4.83
N LEU A 431 0.45 -15.63 3.63
CA LEU A 431 1.12 -15.30 2.38
C LEU A 431 0.14 -14.50 1.53
N ILE A 432 0.49 -13.26 1.19
CA ILE A 432 -0.23 -12.46 0.20
C ILE A 432 0.61 -12.43 -1.07
N VAL A 433 -0.03 -12.78 -2.18
CA VAL A 433 0.56 -12.78 -3.52
C VAL A 433 -0.22 -11.78 -4.36
N GLU A 434 0.50 -10.93 -5.09
CA GLU A 434 -0.09 -9.99 -6.04
C GLU A 434 0.72 -9.96 -7.33
N GLU A 435 0.04 -9.77 -8.46
CA GLU A 435 0.69 -9.39 -9.70
C GLU A 435 0.99 -7.90 -9.67
N THR A 436 2.19 -7.52 -10.12
CA THR A 436 2.60 -6.12 -10.07
C THR A 436 3.43 -5.70 -11.27
N ARG A 437 3.19 -4.49 -11.76
CA ARG A 437 3.99 -3.82 -12.79
C ARG A 437 4.99 -2.87 -12.15
N LEU A 438 6.24 -2.97 -12.58
CA LEU A 438 7.32 -2.11 -12.12
C LEU A 438 7.55 -0.97 -13.12
N GLY A 439 7.82 0.22 -12.61
CA GLY A 439 8.09 1.42 -13.41
C GLY A 439 6.87 2.00 -14.13
N GLN A 440 5.67 1.53 -13.81
CA GLN A 440 4.44 2.05 -14.40
C GLN A 440 3.99 3.34 -13.72
N ASP A 441 3.84 4.39 -14.53
CA ASP A 441 3.48 5.72 -14.06
C ASP A 441 1.97 6.04 -14.22
N ILE A 442 1.14 5.04 -14.56
CA ILE A 442 -0.32 5.20 -14.61
C ILE A 442 -0.86 5.42 -13.21
N SER A 443 -1.36 6.62 -12.96
CA SER A 443 -1.80 7.09 -11.65
C SER A 443 -3.29 7.40 -11.58
N ALA A 444 -3.99 7.28 -12.71
CA ALA A 444 -5.44 7.44 -12.81
C ALA A 444 -5.99 6.63 -13.98
N VAL A 445 -7.29 6.31 -13.93
CA VAL A 445 -8.03 5.64 -15.00
C VAL A 445 -9.27 6.43 -15.38
N LEU A 446 -9.67 6.30 -16.63
CA LEU A 446 -10.92 6.87 -17.10
C LEU A 446 -12.08 5.88 -16.90
N ALA A 447 -13.00 6.21 -16.00
CA ALA A 447 -14.20 5.41 -15.76
C ALA A 447 -15.17 5.48 -16.94
N ALA A 448 -15.99 4.44 -17.10
CA ALA A 448 -16.98 4.35 -18.18
C ALA A 448 -17.99 5.52 -18.23
N ASN A 449 -18.22 6.20 -17.11
CA ASN A 449 -19.07 7.40 -17.03
C ASN A 449 -18.33 8.71 -17.38
N GLY A 450 -17.10 8.62 -17.91
CA GLY A 450 -16.26 9.75 -18.25
C GLY A 450 -15.59 10.46 -17.06
N THR A 451 -15.66 9.87 -15.87
CA THR A 451 -15.01 10.39 -14.67
C THR A 451 -13.57 9.88 -14.58
N THR A 452 -12.61 10.75 -14.29
CA THR A 452 -11.24 10.31 -14.01
C THR A 452 -11.12 9.91 -12.54
N ILE A 453 -10.66 8.68 -12.29
CA ILE A 453 -10.50 8.10 -10.95
C ILE A 453 -9.02 7.88 -10.68
N ARG A 454 -8.55 8.37 -9.53
CA ARG A 454 -7.18 8.16 -9.08
C ARG A 454 -6.92 6.69 -8.70
N LEU A 455 -5.78 6.16 -9.11
CA LEU A 455 -5.33 4.84 -8.67
C LEU A 455 -4.66 4.95 -7.30
N PRO A 456 -4.92 4.02 -6.38
CA PRO A 456 -4.49 4.17 -4.98
C PRO A 456 -2.99 4.01 -4.79
N PHE A 457 -2.30 3.28 -5.68
CA PHE A 457 -0.85 3.21 -5.70
C PHE A 457 -0.31 2.99 -7.11
N TYR A 458 0.88 3.53 -7.37
CA TYR A 458 1.53 3.51 -8.68
C TYR A 458 3.03 3.81 -8.60
N ASN A 459 3.73 3.84 -9.73
CA ASN A 459 5.15 4.15 -9.83
C ASN A 459 5.98 3.26 -8.90
N ARG A 460 5.65 1.96 -8.90
CA ARG A 460 6.35 0.99 -8.06
C ARG A 460 7.70 0.64 -8.66
N VAL A 461 8.74 0.72 -7.85
CA VAL A 461 10.09 0.24 -8.20
C VAL A 461 10.57 -0.73 -7.14
N GLN A 462 11.54 -1.55 -7.52
CA GLN A 462 12.24 -2.42 -6.58
C GLN A 462 13.74 -2.20 -6.62
N GLY A 463 14.40 -2.54 -5.51
CA GLY A 463 15.85 -2.62 -5.40
C GLY A 463 16.25 -3.93 -4.73
N TYR A 464 17.42 -4.44 -5.11
CA TYR A 464 17.97 -5.67 -4.57
C TYR A 464 19.48 -5.60 -4.47
N TRP A 465 20.00 -6.00 -3.32
CA TRP A 465 21.43 -6.16 -3.09
C TRP A 465 21.67 -7.46 -2.35
N TYR A 466 22.40 -8.37 -2.97
CA TYR A 466 22.84 -9.59 -2.32
C TYR A 466 24.01 -9.29 -1.40
N ASP A 467 23.92 -9.74 -0.15
CA ASP A 467 25.01 -9.75 0.82
C ASP A 467 25.69 -8.37 0.97
N ILE A 468 24.91 -7.34 1.33
CA ILE A 468 25.44 -6.00 1.62
C ILE A 468 26.61 -6.07 2.61
N PHE A 469 26.59 -7.04 3.53
CA PHE A 469 27.69 -7.38 4.42
C PHE A 469 28.30 -6.17 5.17
N SER A 470 27.45 -5.27 5.63
CA SER A 470 27.87 -4.01 6.26
C SER A 470 27.96 -4.16 7.79
N ASP A 471 29.13 -3.88 8.35
CA ASP A 471 29.39 -3.78 9.80
C ASP A 471 29.28 -2.34 10.34
N ALA A 472 28.72 -1.43 9.54
CA ALA A 472 28.50 -0.05 9.97
C ALA A 472 27.59 0.02 11.20
N ASP A 473 28.04 0.78 12.21
CA ASP A 473 27.28 1.12 13.42
C ASP A 473 26.42 2.38 13.26
N SER A 474 26.76 3.23 12.28
CA SER A 474 26.05 4.47 11.99
C SER A 474 26.23 4.89 10.53
N GLY A 475 25.21 5.51 9.95
CA GLY A 475 25.26 6.13 8.63
C GLY A 475 24.41 5.41 7.59
N THR A 476 24.57 5.79 6.32
CA THR A 476 23.84 5.19 5.20
C THR A 476 24.39 3.80 4.88
N ILE A 477 23.49 2.82 4.85
CA ILE A 477 23.79 1.46 4.39
C ILE A 477 23.63 1.38 2.87
N GLN A 478 22.48 1.79 2.37
CA GLN A 478 22.14 1.73 0.96
C GLN A 478 21.15 2.83 0.61
N SER A 479 21.16 3.28 -0.65
CA SER A 479 20.19 4.25 -1.15
C SER A 479 19.84 4.00 -2.61
N ILE A 480 18.72 4.56 -3.03
CA ILE A 480 18.34 4.72 -4.44
C ILE A 480 17.87 6.14 -4.69
N THR A 481 17.90 6.54 -5.95
CA THR A 481 17.15 7.70 -6.42
C THR A 481 15.81 7.22 -6.96
N TYR A 482 14.72 7.71 -6.36
CA TYR A 482 13.36 7.43 -6.78
C TYR A 482 12.78 8.67 -7.44
N ASN A 483 12.32 8.57 -8.67
CA ASN A 483 11.67 9.68 -9.36
C ASN A 483 10.18 9.72 -8.95
N LYS A 484 9.85 10.53 -7.95
CA LYS A 484 8.49 10.73 -7.48
C LYS A 484 7.71 11.60 -8.48
N LYS A 485 6.54 11.15 -8.92
CA LYS A 485 5.74 11.83 -9.94
C LYS A 485 4.78 12.85 -9.33
N SER A 486 4.11 12.49 -8.24
CA SER A 486 3.11 13.33 -7.58
C SER A 486 3.65 14.07 -6.37
N SER A 487 3.22 15.31 -6.20
CA SER A 487 3.48 16.13 -5.02
C SER A 487 2.49 15.88 -3.88
N THR A 488 1.35 15.26 -4.18
CA THR A 488 0.26 15.01 -3.21
C THR A 488 0.18 13.56 -2.73
N SER A 489 0.70 12.60 -3.50
CA SER A 489 0.83 11.22 -3.02
C SER A 489 1.89 11.08 -1.92
N GLY A 490 1.75 10.07 -1.07
CA GLY A 490 2.82 9.60 -0.19
C GLY A 490 3.84 8.71 -0.90
N ILE A 491 4.97 8.47 -0.26
CA ILE A 491 5.90 7.39 -0.64
C ILE A 491 5.73 6.25 0.37
N HIS A 492 5.30 5.09 -0.09
CA HIS A 492 5.34 3.85 0.68
C HIS A 492 6.68 3.16 0.41
N VAL A 493 7.42 2.87 1.47
CA VAL A 493 8.74 2.26 1.40
C VAL A 493 8.79 1.04 2.29
N ILE A 494 9.25 -0.08 1.73
CA ILE A 494 9.44 -1.33 2.46
C ILE A 494 10.86 -1.82 2.20
N TRP A 495 11.64 -1.95 3.28
CA TRP A 495 12.93 -2.65 3.26
C TRP A 495 12.79 -4.00 3.96
N SER A 496 13.09 -5.11 3.28
CA SER A 496 13.33 -6.41 3.91
C SER A 496 14.83 -6.66 3.96
N VAL A 497 15.38 -6.84 5.16
CA VAL A 497 16.82 -6.78 5.39
C VAL A 497 17.24 -7.74 6.51
N ASN A 498 18.44 -8.31 6.44
CA ASN A 498 19.01 -9.03 7.58
C ASN A 498 19.70 -8.04 8.53
N VAL A 499 19.41 -8.13 9.81
CA VAL A 499 19.87 -7.18 10.84
C VAL A 499 20.47 -7.92 12.02
N ARG A 500 21.46 -7.30 12.65
CA ARG A 500 22.13 -7.82 13.85
C ARG A 500 22.48 -6.71 14.80
N ILE A 501 22.46 -7.03 16.09
CA ILE A 501 23.26 -6.35 17.11
C ILE A 501 24.11 -7.37 17.86
N ALA A 502 25.26 -6.96 18.37
CA ALA A 502 26.13 -7.80 19.17
C ALA A 502 26.27 -7.32 20.61
N GLY A 503 26.24 -8.26 21.55
CA GLY A 503 26.47 -8.01 22.96
C GLY A 503 25.22 -8.24 23.81
N ASN A 504 25.22 -7.63 24.99
CA ASN A 504 24.10 -7.66 25.94
C ASN A 504 23.69 -6.22 26.30
N ALA A 505 22.38 -5.98 26.46
CA ALA A 505 21.79 -4.67 26.71
C ALA A 505 22.18 -3.64 25.64
N LYS A 506 22.19 -4.06 24.37
CA LYS A 506 22.53 -3.25 23.21
C LYS A 506 21.30 -2.95 22.38
N CYS A 507 21.34 -1.81 21.69
CA CYS A 507 20.26 -1.36 20.81
C CYS A 507 20.81 -0.78 19.51
N ALA A 508 20.20 -1.14 18.39
CA ALA A 508 20.42 -0.48 17.11
C ALA A 508 19.09 -0.15 16.43
N ARG A 509 19.16 0.83 15.54
CA ARG A 509 18.04 1.33 14.76
C ARG A 509 18.42 1.33 13.30
N TRP A 510 17.54 0.78 12.47
CA TRP A 510 17.54 0.97 11.04
C TRP A 510 16.41 1.93 10.69
N SER A 511 16.65 2.95 9.88
CA SER A 511 15.65 3.98 9.58
C SER A 511 15.73 4.43 8.13
N VAL A 512 14.63 4.99 7.63
CA VAL A 512 14.57 5.54 6.27
C VAL A 512 14.64 7.06 6.31
N THR A 513 15.44 7.63 5.39
CA THR A 513 15.42 9.06 5.08
C THR A 513 15.02 9.33 3.63
N PHE A 514 14.41 10.48 3.41
CA PHE A 514 14.04 11.05 2.13
C PHE A 514 14.84 12.34 1.95
N ASN A 515 15.73 12.39 0.96
CA ASN A 515 16.66 13.51 0.74
C ASN A 515 17.49 13.85 2.00
N GLY A 516 17.94 12.82 2.72
CA GLY A 516 18.71 12.96 3.96
C GLY A 516 17.91 13.33 5.21
N ALA A 517 16.61 13.59 5.10
CA ALA A 517 15.73 13.89 6.23
C ALA A 517 14.86 12.68 6.62
N GLN A 518 14.64 12.46 7.92
CA GLN A 518 13.65 11.49 8.37
C GLN A 518 12.24 11.93 7.98
N CYS A 519 11.33 10.95 7.81
CA CYS A 519 9.94 11.26 7.54
C CYS A 519 9.32 12.12 8.66
N SER A 520 8.71 13.25 8.29
CA SER A 520 8.06 14.16 9.22
C SER A 520 6.58 13.85 9.40
N ASN A 521 5.90 13.33 8.36
CA ASN A 521 4.47 13.04 8.39
C ASN A 521 4.19 11.58 7.98
N PRO A 522 3.70 10.72 8.90
CA PRO A 522 3.31 11.03 10.28
C PRO A 522 4.47 10.90 11.31
N GLY A 523 5.69 10.63 10.83
CA GLY A 523 6.94 10.59 11.60
C GLY A 523 7.90 9.51 11.11
N SER A 524 9.02 9.33 11.82
CA SER A 524 10.12 8.41 11.47
C SER A 524 9.65 6.99 11.13
N ILE A 525 10.18 6.43 10.04
CA ILE A 525 9.98 5.03 9.62
C ILE A 525 11.26 4.27 9.98
N GLU A 526 11.13 3.26 10.83
CA GLU A 526 12.28 2.63 11.47
C GLU A 526 11.99 1.19 11.91
N HIS A 527 13.07 0.44 12.09
CA HIS A 527 13.15 -0.85 12.74
C HIS A 527 14.12 -0.71 13.91
N VAL A 528 13.65 -0.96 15.13
CA VAL A 528 14.47 -0.95 16.34
C VAL A 528 14.62 -2.35 16.89
N MET A 529 15.84 -2.68 17.31
CA MET A 529 16.18 -3.93 17.96
C MET A 529 16.97 -3.66 19.24
N TYR A 530 16.55 -4.29 20.33
CA TYR A 530 17.28 -4.33 21.59
C TYR A 530 17.24 -5.73 22.20
N LEU A 531 18.42 -6.21 22.59
CA LEU A 531 18.64 -7.53 23.15
C LEU A 531 19.31 -7.40 24.51
N ASN A 532 18.62 -7.83 25.56
CA ASN A 532 19.15 -7.94 26.92
C ASN A 532 18.77 -9.28 27.57
N ASP A 533 19.76 -10.13 27.78
CA ASP A 533 19.66 -11.33 28.61
C ASP A 533 19.82 -10.93 30.07
N VAL A 534 18.68 -10.76 30.75
CA VAL A 534 18.66 -10.38 32.18
C VAL A 534 18.96 -11.55 33.10
N GLN A 535 19.04 -12.78 32.59
CA GLN A 535 19.34 -13.95 33.40
C GLN A 535 20.83 -14.08 33.66
N ASN A 536 21.65 -14.00 32.61
CA ASN A 536 23.09 -14.26 32.70
C ASN A 536 23.96 -13.18 32.05
N ALA A 537 23.37 -12.10 31.53
CA ALA A 537 24.07 -11.08 30.76
C ALA A 537 24.90 -11.67 29.59
N ALA A 538 24.44 -12.79 29.01
CA ALA A 538 25.15 -13.43 27.93
C ALA A 538 25.05 -12.58 26.65
N ALA A 539 26.18 -12.39 25.99
CA ALA A 539 26.22 -11.69 24.71
C ALA A 539 25.51 -12.52 23.62
N SER A 540 24.62 -11.88 22.88
CA SER A 540 23.96 -12.43 21.70
C SER A 540 24.58 -11.87 20.43
N TYR A 541 24.69 -12.70 19.40
CA TYR A 541 25.19 -12.38 18.06
C TYR A 541 24.22 -12.94 17.02
N TRP A 542 23.02 -12.38 16.97
CA TRP A 542 21.90 -12.95 16.23
C TRP A 542 21.65 -12.15 14.95
N HIS A 543 21.83 -12.78 13.80
CA HIS A 543 21.45 -12.24 12.50
C HIS A 543 20.02 -12.68 12.20
N LEU A 544 19.11 -11.72 12.15
CA LEU A 544 17.68 -11.93 12.10
C LEU A 544 17.07 -11.20 10.89
N PRO A 545 15.96 -11.69 10.32
CA PRO A 545 15.15 -10.90 9.42
C PRO A 545 14.63 -9.64 10.11
N GLY A 546 14.71 -8.52 9.43
CA GLY A 546 14.17 -7.23 9.82
C GLY A 546 13.40 -6.61 8.67
N ILE A 547 12.45 -5.75 9.03
CA ILE A 547 11.61 -5.03 8.08
C ILE A 547 11.44 -3.57 8.54
N VAL A 548 11.53 -2.66 7.58
CA VAL A 548 11.26 -1.23 7.75
C VAL A 548 10.16 -0.85 6.76
N ASP A 549 8.91 -0.72 7.24
CA ASP A 549 7.71 -0.46 6.43
C ASP A 549 7.03 0.83 6.92
N GLY A 550 6.72 1.73 5.99
CA GLY A 550 5.79 2.83 6.25
C GLY A 550 5.55 3.75 5.07
N ILE A 551 4.50 4.57 5.19
CA ILE A 551 4.11 5.59 4.21
C ILE A 551 4.53 6.97 4.74
N CYS A 552 5.31 7.70 3.95
CA CYS A 552 5.71 9.08 4.24
C CYS A 552 4.98 10.08 3.35
N LEU A 553 4.37 11.10 3.98
CA LEU A 553 3.61 12.16 3.30
C LEU A 553 4.40 13.46 3.24
N GLY A 554 4.05 14.33 2.30
CA GLY A 554 4.64 15.67 2.17
C GLY A 554 6.04 15.69 1.56
N VAL A 555 6.47 14.59 0.94
CA VAL A 555 7.68 14.58 0.12
C VAL A 555 7.32 15.16 -1.25
N GLY A 556 8.03 16.21 -1.70
CA GLY A 556 7.78 16.85 -2.99
C GLY A 556 8.11 15.95 -4.19
N ARG A 557 7.51 16.26 -5.36
CA ARG A 557 7.79 15.59 -6.63
C ARG A 557 9.24 15.77 -7.10
N GLY A 558 9.70 14.89 -7.99
CA GLY A 558 11.03 14.88 -8.57
C GLY A 558 11.92 13.79 -7.99
N ASP A 559 13.22 13.92 -8.16
CA ASP A 559 14.18 12.93 -7.66
C ASP A 559 14.26 13.00 -6.13
N VAL A 560 13.95 11.88 -5.50
CA VAL A 560 14.02 11.67 -4.05
C VAL A 560 15.06 10.61 -3.76
N THR A 561 16.09 10.96 -3.00
CA THR A 561 17.04 9.98 -2.48
C THR A 561 16.43 9.27 -1.28
N ILE A 562 16.10 7.99 -1.45
CA ILE A 562 15.58 7.14 -0.38
C ILE A 562 16.72 6.27 0.13
N ALA A 563 17.07 6.44 1.40
CA ALA A 563 18.20 5.76 2.00
C ALA A 563 17.79 4.95 3.23
N LEU A 564 18.32 3.73 3.33
CA LEU A 564 18.35 2.94 4.55
C LEU A 564 19.59 3.33 5.35
N LEU A 565 19.38 3.73 6.60
CA LEU A 565 20.43 4.10 7.53
C LEU A 565 20.45 3.14 8.71
N VAL A 566 21.62 2.99 9.33
CA VAL A 566 21.80 2.37 10.63
C VAL A 566 22.25 3.43 11.64
N GLY A 567 21.94 3.23 12.92
CA GLY A 567 22.38 4.10 13.99
C GLY A 567 22.08 3.57 15.38
N THR A 568 22.45 4.36 16.38
CA THR A 568 22.22 4.05 17.79
C THR A 568 20.83 4.46 18.24
N CYS A 569 20.26 3.69 19.16
CA CYS A 569 19.07 4.14 19.89
C CYS A 569 19.44 5.21 20.94
N PRO A 570 18.51 6.09 21.33
CA PRO A 570 18.72 7.05 22.42
C PRO A 570 19.25 6.37 23.67
N SER A 571 20.31 6.92 24.28
CA SER A 571 21.00 6.39 25.48
C SER A 571 21.66 4.99 25.36
N HIS A 572 21.76 4.43 24.15
CA HIS A 572 22.45 3.16 23.91
C HIS A 572 23.62 3.37 22.93
N HIS A 573 24.76 2.73 23.20
CA HIS A 573 25.97 2.86 22.37
C HIS A 573 26.72 1.52 22.21
N GLY A 574 27.49 1.42 21.13
CA GLY A 574 28.35 0.27 20.83
C GLY A 574 27.55 -1.01 20.66
N SER A 575 26.49 -0.97 19.84
CA SER A 575 25.69 -2.14 19.49
C SER A 575 26.38 -3.07 18.51
N ASN A 576 27.43 -2.60 17.81
CA ASN A 576 28.08 -3.32 16.74
C ASN A 576 26.99 -3.86 15.79
N ALA A 577 26.30 -2.94 15.14
CA ALA A 577 25.21 -3.27 14.23
C ALA A 577 25.78 -3.98 12.98
N PHE A 578 24.99 -4.85 12.38
CA PHE A 578 25.33 -5.47 11.11
C PHE A 578 24.11 -5.52 10.21
N THR A 579 24.30 -5.31 8.90
CA THR A 579 23.21 -5.26 7.92
C THR A 579 23.54 -6.11 6.68
N GLY A 580 22.58 -6.94 6.27
CA GLY A 580 22.61 -7.71 5.03
C GLY A 580 23.57 -8.89 5.05
N TRP A 581 23.66 -9.64 6.15
CA TRP A 581 24.54 -10.80 6.24
C TRP A 581 24.00 -11.99 5.44
N ARG A 582 24.70 -12.34 4.36
CA ARG A 582 24.51 -13.56 3.55
C ARG A 582 23.08 -13.76 3.01
N SER A 583 22.32 -12.68 2.86
CA SER A 583 20.97 -12.71 2.32
C SER A 583 20.73 -11.54 1.37
N GLY A 584 19.67 -11.63 0.57
CA GLY A 584 19.15 -10.48 -0.15
C GLY A 584 18.69 -9.38 0.81
N THR A 585 18.95 -8.13 0.43
CA THR A 585 18.26 -6.95 0.96
C THR A 585 17.35 -6.41 -0.14
N PHE A 586 16.06 -6.32 0.16
CA PHE A 586 15.02 -5.94 -0.79
C PHE A 586 14.46 -4.58 -0.43
N LEU A 587 14.24 -3.78 -1.45
CA LEU A 587 13.53 -2.51 -1.37
C LEU A 587 12.33 -2.57 -2.29
N MET A 588 11.18 -2.12 -1.81
CA MET A 588 10.06 -1.68 -2.65
C MET A 588 9.75 -0.22 -2.31
N VAL A 589 9.58 0.60 -3.34
CA VAL A 589 9.11 1.97 -3.22
C VAL A 589 7.97 2.17 -4.19
N GLU A 590 6.90 2.80 -3.74
CA GLU A 590 5.77 3.18 -4.57
C GLU A 590 5.15 4.49 -4.09
N GLU A 591 4.38 5.12 -4.97
CA GLU A 591 3.52 6.23 -4.59
C GLU A 591 2.15 5.73 -4.18
N VAL A 592 1.60 6.30 -3.11
CA VAL A 592 0.31 5.90 -2.55
C VAL A 592 -0.55 7.13 -2.26
N PHE A 593 -1.80 7.11 -2.68
CA PHE A 593 -2.80 8.10 -2.25
C PHE A 593 -3.61 7.54 -1.10
N LEU A 594 -3.66 8.28 0.01
CA LEU A 594 -4.42 7.88 1.20
C LEU A 594 -5.87 8.33 1.07
N GLY A 595 -6.80 7.46 1.50
CA GLY A 595 -8.24 7.73 1.49
C GLY A 595 -8.93 7.64 0.13
N VAL A 596 -8.24 7.07 -0.88
CA VAL A 596 -8.70 6.92 -2.27
C VAL A 596 -9.28 5.54 -2.54
#